data_AF-A0AAN6LJ17-F1
#
_entry.id   AF-A0AAN6LJ17-F1
#
_cell.length_a   1.000
_cell.length_b   1.000
_cell.length_c   1.000
_cell.angle_alpha   90.00
_cell.angle_beta   90.00
_cell.angle_gamma   90.00
#
_symmetry.space_group_name_H-M   'P 1'
#
loop_
_entity.id
_entity.type
_entity.pdbx_description
1 polymer ?
#
loop_
_entity_poly.entity_id
_entity_poly.type
_entity_poly.pdbx_seq_one_letter_code
_entity_poly.pdbx_strand_id
1 'polypeptide(L)'
;MPIFEVFFQDQGAGSKGLLLSFVCRLPQRSQSLKARSQDARDGEQTWCWKLADLVGADLSEFGQMAGLGFHCRIHLNTSNTLLILKVMPSIMKLALAGALTLATALQVNAAAYEARHGLDADKFQKVFDELEAKNYSLVDVNGYTDSNSPRFAGIFVQHDKKPDFVARAEVNAVEYHALFLSLRAEGYRPQVVDGYTVDGEARFASIWDKSSKTAWQERTQMSASGFQRVFDQLVDNEGYRLTYVSGYAVGKEARYAAIWEKVDDKTPWVARFGLTAKRYQEEFDKNLAKGFRPIHVNGYTVDGETLFAAIWEKSDSAFQARHGLTPEQYQKTFDELSEKGYVLSVVSGYESDDCVKYAAIWNKA
;
A
#
# COMPACT_ATOMS: atom_id res chain seq x y z
N MET A 1 8.43 36.18 -4.24
CA MET A 1 7.76 34.86 -4.19
C MET A 1 7.20 34.58 -5.57
N PRO A 2 7.39 33.39 -6.15
CA PRO A 2 6.69 33.02 -7.37
C PRO A 2 5.18 33.07 -7.11
N ILE A 3 4.44 33.73 -7.99
CA ILE A 3 2.98 33.74 -7.98
C ILE A 3 2.54 32.68 -8.98
N PHE A 4 1.78 31.70 -8.52
CA PHE A 4 1.21 30.66 -9.38
C PHE A 4 -0.19 31.09 -9.79
N GLU A 5 -0.38 31.39 -11.07
CA GLU A 5 -1.69 31.73 -11.64
C GLU A 5 -2.16 30.57 -12.52
N VAL A 6 -3.32 30.00 -12.20
CA VAL A 6 -3.96 28.97 -13.02
C VAL A 6 -4.98 29.66 -13.92
N PHE A 7 -4.80 29.57 -15.23
CA PHE A 7 -5.73 30.12 -16.22
C PHE A 7 -6.57 29.00 -16.85
N PHE A 8 -7.87 29.25 -17.00
CA PHE A 8 -8.75 28.41 -17.79
C PHE A 8 -8.88 29.03 -19.18
N GLN A 9 -8.60 28.26 -20.23
CA GLN A 9 -8.84 28.70 -21.61
C GLN A 9 -9.85 27.75 -22.25
N ASP A 10 -11.08 28.23 -22.42
CA ASP A 10 -12.10 27.53 -23.19
C ASP A 10 -11.70 27.56 -24.68
N GLN A 11 -11.37 26.39 -25.24
CA GLN A 11 -11.14 26.23 -26.67
C GLN A 11 -12.52 25.97 -27.28
N GLY A 12 -13.15 27.05 -27.74
CA GLY A 12 -14.58 27.14 -28.08
C GLY A 12 -15.21 25.96 -28.83
N ALA A 13 -16.54 25.94 -28.74
CA ALA A 13 -17.49 24.95 -29.25
C ALA A 13 -17.01 24.14 -30.46
N GLY A 14 -16.56 22.90 -30.20
CA GLY A 14 -16.24 21.94 -31.26
C GLY A 14 -15.41 20.72 -30.82
N SER A 15 -14.73 20.77 -29.67
CA SER A 15 -13.93 19.64 -29.18
C SER A 15 -14.50 19.06 -27.88
N LYS A 16 -14.73 17.74 -27.84
CA LYS A 16 -15.20 16.99 -26.66
C LYS A 16 -14.08 16.79 -25.62
N GLY A 17 -13.42 17.86 -25.20
CA GLY A 17 -12.39 17.77 -24.16
C GLY A 17 -11.98 19.14 -23.64
N LEU A 18 -12.11 19.33 -22.32
CA LEU A 18 -11.50 20.46 -21.62
C LEU A 18 -9.98 20.29 -21.68
N LEU A 19 -9.25 21.30 -22.15
CA LEU A 19 -7.79 21.34 -22.08
C LEU A 19 -7.38 22.23 -20.91
N LEU A 20 -6.86 21.64 -19.83
CA LEU A 20 -6.23 22.42 -18.76
C LEU A 20 -4.79 22.77 -19.16
N SER A 21 -4.44 24.06 -19.05
CA SER A 21 -3.06 24.54 -19.22
C SER A 21 -2.61 25.24 -17.93
N PHE A 22 -1.47 24.82 -17.37
CA PHE A 22 -0.81 25.62 -16.33
C PHE A 22 0.16 26.59 -17.00
N VAL A 23 0.22 27.82 -16.48
CA VAL A 23 1.25 28.79 -16.85
C VAL A 23 1.92 29.27 -15.57
N CYS A 24 3.18 28.89 -15.38
CA CYS A 24 4.00 29.48 -14.31
C CYS A 24 4.61 30.78 -14.84
N ARG A 25 4.27 31.92 -14.24
CA ARG A 25 4.94 33.21 -14.55
C ARG A 25 6.08 33.44 -13.56
N LEU A 26 7.30 33.41 -14.07
CA LEU A 26 8.48 33.92 -13.36
C LEU A 26 8.82 35.33 -13.88
N PRO A 27 9.57 36.15 -13.12
CA PRO A 27 9.80 37.55 -13.46
C PRO A 27 10.42 37.82 -14.84
N GLN A 28 10.95 36.81 -15.54
CA GLN A 28 11.50 36.96 -16.90
C GLN A 28 11.16 35.86 -17.92
N ARG A 29 10.35 34.84 -17.61
CA ARG A 29 9.88 33.83 -18.59
C ARG A 29 8.51 33.27 -18.23
N SER A 30 7.75 32.90 -19.26
CA SER A 30 6.52 32.10 -19.15
C SER A 30 6.67 30.82 -19.97
N GLN A 31 6.20 29.69 -19.43
CA GLN A 31 6.10 28.41 -20.15
C GLN A 31 4.71 27.80 -19.88
N SER A 32 4.14 27.16 -20.88
CA SER A 32 2.84 26.47 -20.79
C SER A 32 3.04 24.95 -20.78
N LEU A 33 2.40 24.27 -19.84
CA LEU A 33 2.35 22.81 -19.74
C LEU A 33 0.97 22.31 -20.18
N LYS A 34 0.94 21.25 -20.99
CA LYS A 34 -0.31 20.60 -21.47
C LYS A 34 -0.42 19.20 -20.89
N ALA A 35 -1.54 18.90 -20.21
CA ALA A 35 -1.91 17.54 -19.82
C ALA A 35 -3.14 17.08 -20.63
N ARG A 36 -3.29 15.76 -20.85
CA ARG A 36 -4.44 15.16 -21.57
C ARG A 36 -5.24 14.28 -20.60
N SER A 37 -6.57 14.41 -20.59
CA SER A 37 -7.46 13.61 -19.74
C SER A 37 -7.43 12.13 -20.12
N GLN A 38 -7.56 11.23 -19.14
CA GLN A 38 -7.97 9.84 -19.37
C GLN A 38 -9.39 9.63 -18.82
N ASP A 39 -10.21 8.89 -19.56
CA ASP A 39 -11.65 8.72 -19.34
C ASP A 39 -11.97 8.10 -17.97
N ALA A 40 -12.83 8.79 -17.20
CA ALA A 40 -13.45 8.28 -16.00
C ALA A 40 -14.92 7.97 -16.30
N ARG A 41 -15.35 6.72 -16.08
CA ARG A 41 -16.76 6.45 -15.79
C ARG A 41 -17.04 7.07 -14.41
N ASP A 42 -18.14 7.80 -14.30
CA ASP A 42 -18.70 8.39 -13.06
C ASP A 42 -18.36 9.86 -12.73
N GLY A 43 -17.90 10.66 -13.69
CA GLY A 43 -18.01 12.13 -13.61
C GLY A 43 -17.05 12.85 -12.65
N GLU A 44 -16.13 12.15 -11.99
CA GLU A 44 -14.96 12.74 -11.31
C GLU A 44 -13.72 12.60 -12.20
N GLN A 45 -13.01 13.69 -12.49
CA GLN A 45 -11.73 13.66 -13.19
C GLN A 45 -10.58 14.01 -12.23
N THR A 46 -9.57 13.14 -12.17
CA THR A 46 -8.33 13.35 -11.41
C THR A 46 -7.18 13.60 -12.38
N TRP A 47 -6.33 14.57 -12.07
CA TRP A 47 -5.20 14.97 -12.93
C TRP A 47 -3.88 14.84 -12.15
N CYS A 48 -2.91 14.10 -12.69
CA CYS A 48 -1.57 13.93 -12.09
C CYS A 48 -0.52 14.64 -12.94
N TRP A 49 0.49 15.25 -12.28
CA TRP A 49 1.54 16.04 -12.90
C TRP A 49 2.91 15.56 -12.41
N LYS A 50 3.88 15.37 -13.31
CA LYS A 50 5.30 15.14 -12.97
C LYS A 50 6.06 16.47 -13.08
N LEU A 51 6.92 16.78 -12.10
CA LEU A 51 7.83 17.93 -12.15
C LEU A 51 9.08 17.68 -13.03
N ALA A 52 9.28 16.44 -13.48
CA ALA A 52 10.47 16.00 -14.19
C ALA A 52 10.51 16.40 -15.69
N ASP A 53 9.44 16.97 -16.23
CA ASP A 53 9.37 17.41 -17.65
C ASP A 53 9.95 18.82 -17.89
N LEU A 54 10.64 19.39 -16.90
CA LEU A 54 11.43 20.62 -17.05
C LEU A 54 12.73 20.33 -17.84
N VAL A 55 12.60 20.11 -19.14
CA VAL A 55 13.78 20.06 -20.03
C VAL A 55 14.43 21.45 -20.05
N GLY A 56 15.56 21.58 -19.36
CA GLY A 56 16.52 22.67 -19.59
C GLY A 56 16.55 23.83 -18.59
N ALA A 57 16.21 23.61 -17.31
CA ALA A 57 16.54 24.57 -16.25
C ALA A 57 17.73 24.04 -15.44
N ASP A 58 18.80 24.84 -15.36
CA ASP A 58 19.88 24.64 -14.40
C ASP A 58 19.28 24.77 -12.98
N LEU A 59 19.22 23.66 -12.24
CA LEU A 59 18.57 23.55 -10.93
C LEU A 59 19.48 23.99 -9.77
N SER A 60 20.64 24.58 -10.05
CA SER A 60 21.58 25.04 -9.02
C SER A 60 21.01 26.11 -8.08
N GLU A 61 19.99 26.87 -8.50
CA GLU A 61 19.31 27.86 -7.64
C GLU A 61 18.13 27.30 -6.82
N PHE A 62 17.72 26.04 -7.00
CA PHE A 62 16.50 25.47 -6.41
C PHE A 62 16.73 24.46 -5.27
N GLY A 63 17.89 24.52 -4.61
CA GLY A 63 18.36 23.56 -3.60
C GLY A 63 17.50 23.35 -2.33
N GLN A 64 16.26 23.86 -2.26
CA GLN A 64 15.34 23.65 -1.13
C GLN A 64 13.90 23.26 -1.51
N MET A 65 13.56 23.05 -2.78
CA MET A 65 12.17 22.70 -3.17
C MET A 65 12.00 21.49 -4.09
N ALA A 66 13.05 20.68 -4.29
CA ALA A 66 12.89 19.35 -4.86
C ALA A 66 12.22 18.44 -3.81
N GLY A 67 10.94 18.11 -3.98
CA GLY A 67 10.25 17.11 -3.13
C GLY A 67 8.84 17.45 -2.67
N LEU A 68 8.28 18.63 -3.01
CA LEU A 68 6.90 18.96 -2.64
C LEU A 68 5.96 18.72 -3.83
N GLY A 69 5.26 17.57 -3.81
CA GLY A 69 4.07 17.36 -4.62
C GLY A 69 2.90 18.19 -4.05
N PHE A 70 2.15 18.87 -4.91
CA PHE A 70 0.95 19.60 -4.52
C PHE A 70 -0.30 18.84 -5.00
N HIS A 71 -1.24 18.59 -4.09
CA HIS A 71 -2.57 18.12 -4.44
C HIS A 71 -3.52 19.32 -4.54
N CYS A 72 -4.16 19.52 -5.68
CA CYS A 72 -5.22 20.51 -5.85
C CYS A 72 -6.55 19.79 -6.10
N ARG A 73 -7.54 20.00 -5.23
CA ARG A 73 -8.90 19.46 -5.38
C ARG A 73 -9.79 20.56 -5.95
N ILE A 74 -10.37 20.35 -7.13
CA ILE A 74 -11.30 21.30 -7.77
C ILE A 74 -12.70 20.68 -7.78
N HIS A 75 -13.64 21.29 -7.04
CA HIS A 75 -15.07 20.99 -7.18
C HIS A 75 -15.66 21.84 -8.30
N LEU A 76 -16.10 21.20 -9.37
CA LEU A 76 -16.91 21.86 -10.40
C LEU A 76 -18.38 21.73 -10.02
N ASN A 77 -18.97 22.79 -9.46
CA ASN A 77 -20.41 22.89 -9.35
C ASN A 77 -20.94 23.58 -10.62
N THR A 78 -21.77 22.89 -11.40
CA THR A 78 -22.43 23.44 -12.59
C THR A 78 -23.61 24.32 -12.19
N SER A 79 -23.32 25.43 -11.51
CA SER A 79 -24.23 26.56 -11.40
C SER A 79 -23.40 27.79 -11.02
N ASN A 80 -23.35 28.76 -11.94
CA ASN A 80 -22.69 30.06 -11.80
C ASN A 80 -22.59 30.56 -10.36
N THR A 81 -21.37 30.79 -9.86
CA THR A 81 -20.89 32.02 -9.18
C THR A 81 -19.45 31.81 -8.66
N LEU A 82 -18.55 32.71 -9.07
CA LEU A 82 -17.25 33.11 -8.49
C LEU A 82 -16.58 32.21 -7.41
N LEU A 83 -15.40 31.66 -7.70
CA LEU A 83 -14.53 30.99 -6.73
C LEU A 83 -13.51 31.98 -6.14
N ILE A 84 -13.59 32.28 -4.84
CA ILE A 84 -12.56 33.04 -4.11
C ILE A 84 -11.65 32.05 -3.36
N LEU A 85 -10.40 31.93 -3.80
CA LEU A 85 -9.35 31.18 -3.11
C LEU A 85 -8.81 31.99 -1.93
N LYS A 86 -9.07 31.53 -0.70
CA LYS A 86 -8.49 32.11 0.53
C LYS A 86 -7.36 31.21 1.01
N VAL A 87 -6.11 31.60 0.75
CA VAL A 87 -4.92 30.93 1.28
C VAL A 87 -4.69 31.45 2.70
N MET A 88 -4.83 30.59 3.71
CA MET A 88 -4.46 30.93 5.09
C MET A 88 -3.14 30.25 5.46
N PRO A 89 -2.13 31.00 5.96
CA PRO A 89 -0.90 30.41 6.48
C PRO A 89 -1.17 29.80 7.86
N SER A 90 -0.77 28.54 8.05
CA SER A 90 -0.82 27.86 9.35
C SER A 90 0.21 28.47 10.30
N ILE A 91 -0.27 29.08 11.40
CA ILE A 91 0.57 29.48 12.54
C ILE A 91 0.06 28.74 13.77
N MET A 92 0.96 27.96 14.39
CA MET A 92 0.91 27.41 15.75
C MET A 92 0.02 28.19 16.74
N LYS A 93 -0.88 27.50 17.44
CA LYS A 93 -1.19 27.81 18.84
C LYS A 93 -1.36 26.54 19.69
N LEU A 94 -0.58 26.56 20.77
CA LEU A 94 -0.51 25.62 21.90
C LEU A 94 -1.79 25.61 22.77
N ALA A 95 -1.92 24.52 23.53
CA ALA A 95 -2.98 24.11 24.47
C ALA A 95 -3.37 25.08 25.61
N LEU A 96 -4.60 24.94 26.17
CA LEU A 96 -4.86 24.38 27.53
C LEU A 96 -6.37 24.37 27.92
N ALA A 97 -6.77 23.28 28.61
CA ALA A 97 -7.74 23.12 29.71
C ALA A 97 -9.27 23.35 29.55
N GLY A 98 -10.02 22.23 29.69
CA GLY A 98 -11.02 22.07 30.75
C GLY A 98 -12.50 22.33 30.46
N ALA A 99 -13.29 21.26 30.25
CA ALA A 99 -14.65 21.12 30.79
C ALA A 99 -15.13 19.66 30.71
N LEU A 100 -15.55 19.14 31.85
CA LEU A 100 -16.15 17.83 32.08
C LEU A 100 -17.53 17.72 31.40
N THR A 101 -17.74 16.68 30.60
CA THR A 101 -19.06 16.05 30.43
C THR A 101 -18.88 14.54 30.55
N LEU A 102 -19.32 13.97 31.69
CA LEU A 102 -19.55 12.54 31.80
C LEU A 102 -20.72 12.17 30.89
N ALA A 103 -20.42 11.77 29.66
CA ALA A 103 -21.27 10.84 28.95
C ALA A 103 -20.83 9.44 29.40
N THR A 104 -21.74 8.71 30.06
CA THR A 104 -21.64 7.24 30.14
C THR A 104 -21.70 6.71 28.72
N ALA A 105 -20.53 6.60 28.08
CA ALA A 105 -20.37 5.84 26.87
C ALA A 105 -20.58 4.38 27.26
N LEU A 106 -21.63 3.76 26.72
CA LEU A 106 -21.59 2.33 26.45
C LEU A 106 -20.22 2.05 25.83
N GLN A 107 -19.47 1.11 26.38
CA GLN A 107 -18.33 0.50 25.71
C GLN A 107 -18.85 -0.20 24.46
N VAL A 108 -19.03 0.57 23.39
CA VAL A 108 -19.05 0.02 22.05
C VAL A 108 -17.60 -0.31 21.78
N ASN A 109 -17.28 -1.61 21.74
CA ASN A 109 -15.96 -2.17 21.43
C ASN A 109 -15.23 -1.28 20.40
N ALA A 110 -14.39 -0.36 20.88
CA ALA A 110 -13.48 0.37 20.01
C ALA A 110 -12.52 -0.70 19.53
N ALA A 111 -12.56 -1.02 18.24
CA ALA A 111 -11.78 -2.11 17.69
C ALA A 111 -10.33 -2.00 18.18
N ALA A 112 -9.82 -3.08 18.77
CA ALA A 112 -8.44 -3.26 19.23
C ALA A 112 -7.49 -3.32 18.02
N TYR A 113 -7.61 -2.37 17.10
CA TYR A 113 -7.11 -2.44 15.75
C TYR A 113 -6.84 -1.05 15.17
N GLU A 114 -5.63 -0.85 14.63
CA GLU A 114 -5.24 0.35 13.89
C GLU A 114 -4.59 -0.02 12.55
N ALA A 115 -4.96 0.70 11.48
CA ALA A 115 -4.37 0.58 10.14
C ALA A 115 -3.67 1.88 9.75
N ARG A 116 -2.50 1.79 9.12
CA ARG A 116 -1.77 2.94 8.56
C ARG A 116 -1.27 2.60 7.16
N HIS A 117 -1.20 3.59 6.28
CA HIS A 117 -0.67 3.43 4.92
C HIS A 117 0.03 4.70 4.47
N GLY A 118 0.91 4.59 3.46
CA GLY A 118 1.63 5.73 2.90
C GLY A 118 2.67 6.36 3.82
N LEU A 119 3.11 5.65 4.87
CA LEU A 119 4.11 6.16 5.81
C LEU A 119 5.50 6.07 5.19
N ASP A 120 6.30 7.13 5.27
CA ASP A 120 7.76 7.01 5.06
C ASP A 120 8.41 6.22 6.22
N ALA A 121 9.67 5.84 6.07
CA ALA A 121 10.40 5.03 7.04
C ALA A 121 10.40 5.64 8.46
N ASP A 122 10.67 6.94 8.57
CA ASP A 122 10.74 7.64 9.86
C ASP A 122 9.37 7.68 10.56
N LYS A 123 8.30 7.97 9.80
CA LYS A 123 6.93 7.95 10.34
C LYS A 123 6.49 6.54 10.69
N PHE A 124 6.83 5.55 9.87
CA PHE A 124 6.51 4.16 10.15
C PHE A 124 7.17 3.71 11.46
N GLN A 125 8.46 4.01 11.66
CA GLN A 125 9.17 3.68 12.89
C GLN A 125 8.54 4.37 14.12
N LYS A 126 8.22 5.67 14.02
CA LYS A 126 7.54 6.39 15.12
C LYS A 126 6.20 5.78 15.48
N VAL A 127 5.36 5.48 14.48
CA VAL A 127 4.06 4.83 14.68
C VAL A 127 4.25 3.45 15.31
N PHE A 128 5.22 2.67 14.82
CA PHE A 128 5.53 1.36 15.36
C PHE A 128 5.89 1.44 16.85
N ASP A 129 6.83 2.31 17.22
CA ASP A 129 7.27 2.50 18.60
C ASP A 129 6.12 2.98 19.51
N GLU A 130 5.30 3.93 19.01
CA GLU A 130 4.15 4.47 19.74
C GLU A 130 3.07 3.42 20.01
N LEU A 131 2.76 2.58 19.02
CA LEU A 131 1.74 1.53 19.15
C LEU A 131 2.26 0.34 19.96
N GLU A 132 3.53 -0.02 19.77
CA GLU A 132 4.16 -1.07 20.57
C GLU A 132 4.14 -0.74 22.07
N ALA A 133 4.41 0.53 22.43
CA ALA A 133 4.31 1.02 23.81
C ALA A 133 2.88 0.96 24.40
N LYS A 134 1.86 0.83 23.55
CA LYS A 134 0.44 0.71 23.92
C LYS A 134 -0.08 -0.74 23.84
N ASN A 135 0.82 -1.72 23.84
CA ASN A 135 0.53 -3.15 23.71
C ASN A 135 -0.10 -3.56 22.37
N TYR A 136 0.16 -2.82 21.29
CA TYR A 136 -0.13 -3.30 19.95
C TYR A 136 1.00 -4.19 19.43
N SER A 137 0.65 -5.19 18.62
CA SER A 137 1.59 -5.88 17.73
C SER A 137 1.29 -5.52 16.29
N LEU A 138 2.33 -5.34 15.49
CA LEU A 138 2.21 -5.31 14.03
C LEU A 138 1.90 -6.74 13.54
N VAL A 139 0.81 -6.92 12.79
CA VAL A 139 0.35 -8.23 12.32
C VAL A 139 0.34 -8.38 10.80
N ASP A 140 0.36 -7.26 10.07
CA ASP A 140 0.62 -7.21 8.63
C ASP A 140 1.50 -5.99 8.34
N VAL A 141 2.43 -6.14 7.39
CA VAL A 141 3.27 -5.05 6.91
C VAL A 141 3.55 -5.26 5.44
N ASN A 142 3.46 -4.17 4.68
CA ASN A 142 3.87 -4.14 3.29
C ASN A 142 4.77 -2.93 3.06
N GLY A 143 5.94 -3.18 2.50
CA GLY A 143 6.85 -2.18 1.98
C GLY A 143 6.63 -2.03 0.47
N TYR A 144 6.66 -0.79 -0.01
CA TYR A 144 6.55 -0.47 -1.43
C TYR A 144 7.22 0.87 -1.69
N THR A 145 7.23 1.30 -2.95
CA THR A 145 7.80 2.57 -3.35
C THR A 145 6.76 3.54 -3.86
N ASP A 146 7.08 4.81 -3.70
CA ASP A 146 6.45 5.94 -4.35
C ASP A 146 7.57 6.70 -5.06
N SER A 147 7.74 6.46 -6.36
CA SER A 147 8.87 6.99 -7.14
C SER A 147 10.22 6.68 -6.47
N ASN A 148 10.52 5.40 -6.23
CA ASN A 148 11.68 4.88 -5.49
C ASN A 148 11.78 5.30 -4.01
N SER A 149 10.94 6.20 -3.50
CA SER A 149 10.95 6.52 -2.06
C SER A 149 10.21 5.42 -1.30
N PRO A 150 10.81 4.81 -0.26
CA PRO A 150 10.12 3.75 0.48
C PRO A 150 8.87 4.28 1.20
N ARG A 151 7.85 3.44 1.21
CA ARG A 151 6.57 3.64 1.87
C ARG A 151 6.12 2.34 2.54
N PHE A 152 5.33 2.50 3.60
CA PHE A 152 4.84 1.39 4.41
C PHE A 152 3.34 1.50 4.65
N ALA A 153 2.70 0.33 4.59
CA ALA A 153 1.39 0.09 5.15
C ALA A 153 1.50 -0.98 6.25
N GLY A 154 0.71 -0.83 7.31
CA GLY A 154 0.76 -1.71 8.47
C GLY A 154 -0.58 -1.83 9.18
N ILE A 155 -0.83 -3.02 9.71
CA ILE A 155 -2.02 -3.42 10.47
C ILE A 155 -1.54 -3.77 11.87
N PHE A 156 -2.08 -3.09 12.88
CA PHE A 156 -1.69 -3.23 14.28
C PHE A 156 -2.88 -3.70 15.10
N VAL A 157 -2.69 -4.71 15.95
CA VAL A 157 -3.74 -5.23 16.83
C VAL A 157 -3.33 -5.04 18.27
N GLN A 158 -4.23 -4.51 19.10
CA GLN A 158 -4.02 -4.33 20.53
C GLN A 158 -4.28 -5.63 21.29
N HIS A 159 -3.46 -5.89 22.30
CA HIS A 159 -3.58 -7.08 23.13
C HIS A 159 -3.60 -6.72 24.62
N ASP A 160 -4.38 -7.46 25.40
CA ASP A 160 -4.21 -7.48 26.87
C ASP A 160 -2.84 -8.06 27.24
N LYS A 161 -2.42 -9.10 26.51
CA LYS A 161 -1.10 -9.72 26.60
C LYS A 161 -0.51 -9.88 25.20
N LYS A 162 0.44 -9.01 24.87
CA LYS A 162 1.13 -8.99 23.57
C LYS A 162 1.85 -10.32 23.29
N PRO A 163 1.80 -10.85 22.06
CA PRO A 163 2.64 -11.99 21.68
C PRO A 163 4.12 -11.62 21.76
N ASP A 164 4.98 -12.63 21.90
CA ASP A 164 6.43 -12.46 21.71
C ASP A 164 6.71 -12.40 20.21
N PHE A 165 6.93 -11.19 19.71
CA PHE A 165 7.10 -10.91 18.29
C PHE A 165 8.28 -9.96 18.03
N VAL A 166 8.85 -10.06 16.85
CA VAL A 166 9.88 -9.15 16.33
C VAL A 166 9.41 -8.66 14.96
N ALA A 167 9.41 -7.34 14.75
CA ALA A 167 9.19 -6.76 13.43
C ALA A 167 10.39 -5.91 13.02
N ARG A 168 10.72 -5.93 11.73
CA ARG A 168 11.79 -5.13 11.12
C ARG A 168 11.32 -4.62 9.75
N ALA A 169 11.67 -3.39 9.41
CA ALA A 169 11.51 -2.81 8.09
C ALA A 169 12.88 -2.34 7.57
N GLU A 170 12.98 -2.01 6.28
CA GLU A 170 14.20 -1.47 5.65
C GLU A 170 15.43 -2.38 5.70
N VAL A 171 15.26 -3.69 5.92
CA VAL A 171 16.40 -4.62 5.99
C VAL A 171 16.84 -4.99 4.58
N ASN A 172 18.09 -4.72 4.21
CA ASN A 172 18.59 -5.08 2.89
C ASN A 172 18.78 -6.61 2.76
N ALA A 173 18.91 -7.10 1.52
CA ALA A 173 19.02 -8.54 1.24
C ALA A 173 20.18 -9.27 1.94
N VAL A 174 21.31 -8.60 2.17
CA VAL A 174 22.48 -9.19 2.83
C VAL A 174 22.21 -9.33 4.32
N GLU A 175 21.73 -8.26 4.95
CA GLU A 175 21.39 -8.23 6.37
C GLU A 175 20.21 -9.14 6.71
N TYR A 176 19.25 -9.28 5.79
CA TYR A 176 18.08 -10.14 6.00
C TYR A 176 18.49 -11.59 6.24
N HIS A 177 19.51 -12.09 5.53
CA HIS A 177 19.98 -13.46 5.75
C HIS A 177 20.57 -13.65 7.16
N ALA A 178 21.31 -12.68 7.67
CA ALA A 178 21.85 -12.73 9.03
C ALA A 178 20.71 -12.65 10.07
N LEU A 179 19.75 -11.75 9.85
CA LEU A 179 18.55 -11.62 10.69
C LEU A 179 17.74 -12.94 10.73
N PHE A 180 17.51 -13.55 9.57
CA PHE A 180 16.85 -14.84 9.43
C PHE A 180 17.49 -15.91 10.31
N LEU A 181 18.82 -16.07 10.20
CA LEU A 181 19.56 -17.08 10.95
C LEU A 181 19.49 -16.83 12.46
N SER A 182 19.61 -15.57 12.90
CA SER A 182 19.51 -15.20 14.32
C SER A 182 18.13 -15.52 14.88
N LEU A 183 17.08 -14.97 14.27
CA LEU A 183 15.71 -15.12 14.77
C LEU A 183 15.27 -16.58 14.75
N ARG A 184 15.66 -17.35 13.72
CA ARG A 184 15.43 -18.79 13.67
C ARG A 184 16.12 -19.54 14.82
N ALA A 185 17.38 -19.21 15.12
CA ALA A 185 18.11 -19.82 16.23
C ALA A 185 17.51 -19.48 17.60
N GLU A 186 16.91 -18.29 17.72
CA GLU A 186 16.20 -17.84 18.91
C GLU A 186 14.78 -18.43 19.04
N GLY A 187 14.33 -19.19 18.03
CA GLY A 187 13.05 -19.89 18.01
C GLY A 187 11.87 -19.07 17.47
N TYR A 188 12.13 -17.89 16.90
CA TYR A 188 11.11 -17.15 16.15
C TYR A 188 10.85 -17.81 14.79
N ARG A 189 9.62 -17.69 14.31
CA ARG A 189 9.24 -18.06 12.94
C ARG A 189 8.71 -16.83 12.20
N PRO A 190 8.91 -16.73 10.88
CA PRO A 190 8.36 -15.64 10.11
C PRO A 190 6.84 -15.81 9.96
N GLN A 191 6.12 -14.70 9.97
CA GLN A 191 4.71 -14.59 9.59
C GLN A 191 4.54 -13.70 8.37
N VAL A 192 5.40 -12.70 8.22
CA VAL A 192 5.49 -11.82 7.05
C VAL A 192 6.94 -11.71 6.60
N VAL A 193 7.17 -11.79 5.30
CA VAL A 193 8.43 -11.46 4.62
C VAL A 193 8.09 -10.76 3.32
N ASP A 194 7.87 -9.46 3.42
CA ASP A 194 7.49 -8.63 2.29
C ASP A 194 8.74 -8.02 1.64
N GLY A 195 8.95 -8.32 0.36
CA GLY A 195 10.06 -7.77 -0.41
C GLY A 195 9.62 -6.55 -1.19
N TYR A 196 10.50 -5.55 -1.28
CA TYR A 196 10.32 -4.37 -2.12
C TYR A 196 11.68 -3.82 -2.56
N THR A 197 11.67 -2.86 -3.48
CA THR A 197 12.88 -2.47 -4.21
C THR A 197 13.08 -0.97 -4.12
N VAL A 198 14.19 -0.55 -3.54
CA VAL A 198 14.58 0.87 -3.45
C VAL A 198 15.88 1.02 -4.24
N ASP A 199 15.89 1.89 -5.23
CA ASP A 199 17.06 2.17 -6.07
C ASP A 199 17.71 0.90 -6.68
N GLY A 200 16.87 -0.06 -7.06
CA GLY A 200 17.28 -1.34 -7.66
C GLY A 200 17.76 -2.40 -6.66
N GLU A 201 17.84 -2.07 -5.38
CA GLU A 201 18.25 -2.98 -4.31
C GLU A 201 17.04 -3.52 -3.54
N ALA A 202 17.02 -4.84 -3.32
CA ALA A 202 15.98 -5.50 -2.56
C ALA A 202 16.09 -5.17 -1.06
N ARG A 203 14.94 -4.82 -0.47
CA ARG A 203 14.72 -4.61 0.96
C ARG A 203 13.56 -5.50 1.43
N PHE A 204 13.54 -5.76 2.73
CA PHE A 204 12.53 -6.61 3.36
C PHE A 204 11.91 -5.92 4.57
N ALA A 205 10.58 -5.97 4.64
CA ALA A 205 9.83 -5.82 5.87
C ALA A 205 9.40 -7.21 6.34
N SER A 206 9.56 -7.49 7.63
CA SER A 206 9.24 -8.81 8.18
C SER A 206 8.66 -8.75 9.57
N ILE A 207 7.78 -9.70 9.86
CA ILE A 207 7.16 -9.92 11.18
C ILE A 207 7.43 -11.36 11.55
N TRP A 208 7.87 -11.56 12.78
CA TRP A 208 8.26 -12.83 13.35
C TRP A 208 7.56 -13.03 14.67
N ASP A 209 7.18 -14.26 14.99
CA ASP A 209 6.58 -14.57 16.29
C ASP A 209 7.11 -15.89 16.87
N LYS A 210 7.04 -16.03 18.21
CA LYS A 210 7.53 -17.20 18.95
C LYS A 210 6.41 -18.12 19.48
N SER A 211 5.16 -17.87 19.09
CA SER A 211 3.97 -18.44 19.73
C SER A 211 3.65 -19.90 19.32
N SER A 212 3.98 -20.30 18.09
CA SER A 212 3.71 -21.63 17.52
C SER A 212 4.98 -22.44 17.29
N LYS A 213 4.80 -23.76 17.32
CA LYS A 213 5.79 -24.78 16.99
C LYS A 213 5.54 -25.44 15.62
N THR A 214 4.62 -24.91 14.82
CA THR A 214 4.33 -25.41 13.46
C THR A 214 5.63 -25.45 12.65
N ALA A 215 5.90 -26.57 11.99
CA ALA A 215 7.05 -26.67 11.10
C ALA A 215 6.86 -25.73 9.89
N TRP A 216 7.88 -24.96 9.56
CA TRP A 216 7.80 -23.92 8.54
C TRP A 216 9.02 -23.95 7.61
N GLN A 217 8.84 -23.37 6.42
CA GLN A 217 9.88 -23.07 5.45
C GLN A 217 9.70 -21.64 4.96
N GLU A 218 10.79 -20.91 4.80
CA GLU A 218 10.79 -19.60 4.17
C GLU A 218 11.93 -19.54 3.16
N ARG A 219 11.69 -18.87 2.04
CA ARG A 219 12.66 -18.63 0.98
C ARG A 219 12.46 -17.21 0.46
N THR A 220 13.56 -16.53 0.15
CA THR A 220 13.57 -15.21 -0.50
C THR A 220 14.37 -15.27 -1.81
N GLN A 221 14.33 -14.19 -2.59
CA GLN A 221 15.14 -14.01 -3.80
C GLN A 221 14.91 -15.07 -4.89
N MET A 222 13.79 -15.79 -4.85
CA MET A 222 13.50 -16.81 -5.86
C MET A 222 13.10 -16.16 -7.18
N SER A 223 13.66 -16.65 -8.30
CA SER A 223 13.07 -16.36 -9.61
C SER A 223 11.69 -17.01 -9.74
N ALA A 224 10.88 -16.62 -10.73
CA ALA A 224 9.57 -17.22 -10.97
C ALA A 224 9.64 -18.76 -11.13
N SER A 225 10.61 -19.27 -11.88
CA SER A 225 10.80 -20.72 -12.03
C SER A 225 11.33 -21.39 -10.76
N GLY A 226 12.15 -20.68 -9.97
CA GLY A 226 12.61 -21.15 -8.66
C GLY A 226 11.46 -21.27 -7.67
N PHE A 227 10.60 -20.25 -7.60
CA PHE A 227 9.40 -20.26 -6.78
C PHE A 227 8.49 -21.42 -7.15
N GLN A 228 8.19 -21.63 -8.45
CA GLN A 228 7.35 -22.75 -8.88
C GLN A 228 7.92 -24.10 -8.44
N ARG A 229 9.23 -24.33 -8.61
CA ARG A 229 9.86 -25.60 -8.18
C ARG A 229 9.75 -25.83 -6.67
N VAL A 230 9.99 -24.79 -5.87
CA VAL A 230 9.87 -24.88 -4.40
C VAL A 230 8.41 -25.07 -4.00
N PHE A 231 7.47 -24.39 -4.66
CA PHE A 231 6.04 -24.56 -4.43
C PHE A 231 5.62 -26.01 -4.66
N ASP A 232 5.93 -26.58 -5.83
CA ASP A 232 5.58 -27.96 -6.18
C ASP A 232 6.23 -28.95 -5.20
N GLN A 233 7.50 -28.73 -4.82
CA GLN A 233 8.18 -29.55 -3.83
C GLN A 233 7.47 -29.53 -2.47
N LEU A 234 7.28 -28.33 -1.90
CA LEU A 234 6.77 -28.19 -0.55
C LEU A 234 5.30 -28.59 -0.44
N VAL A 235 4.49 -28.21 -1.42
CA VAL A 235 3.04 -28.44 -1.41
C VAL A 235 2.71 -29.86 -1.83
N ASP A 236 3.19 -30.31 -2.99
CA ASP A 236 2.74 -31.58 -3.55
C ASP A 236 3.46 -32.79 -2.95
N ASN A 237 4.71 -32.61 -2.48
CA ASN A 237 5.54 -33.73 -2.00
C ASN A 237 5.79 -33.75 -0.49
N GLU A 238 5.78 -32.59 0.18
CA GLU A 238 6.15 -32.50 1.61
C GLU A 238 4.99 -32.13 2.53
N GLY A 239 3.82 -31.81 1.96
CA GLY A 239 2.59 -31.54 2.70
C GLY A 239 2.59 -30.19 3.43
N TYR A 240 3.34 -29.22 2.93
CA TYR A 240 3.27 -27.84 3.39
C TYR A 240 2.16 -27.07 2.66
N ARG A 241 1.74 -25.95 3.25
CA ARG A 241 0.82 -24.99 2.65
C ARG A 241 1.49 -23.63 2.56
N LEU A 242 1.35 -22.97 1.42
CA LEU A 242 1.80 -21.58 1.26
C LEU A 242 0.87 -20.68 2.10
N THR A 243 1.45 -19.91 3.01
CA THR A 243 0.71 -18.99 3.90
C THR A 243 0.99 -17.53 3.58
N TYR A 244 2.13 -17.22 2.97
CA TYR A 244 2.51 -15.87 2.57
C TYR A 244 3.33 -15.88 1.28
N VAL A 245 3.07 -14.92 0.39
CA VAL A 245 3.89 -14.71 -0.82
C VAL A 245 3.98 -13.22 -1.15
N SER A 246 5.19 -12.73 -1.39
CA SER A 246 5.47 -11.36 -1.82
C SER A 246 6.31 -11.40 -3.09
N GLY A 247 5.86 -10.67 -4.12
CA GLY A 247 6.60 -10.43 -5.35
C GLY A 247 7.27 -9.06 -5.31
N TYR A 248 8.44 -8.94 -5.90
CA TYR A 248 9.17 -7.67 -6.01
C TYR A 248 10.13 -7.69 -7.21
N ALA A 249 10.66 -6.53 -7.58
CA ALA A 249 11.59 -6.42 -8.71
C ALA A 249 13.06 -6.45 -8.24
N VAL A 250 13.93 -7.13 -8.98
CA VAL A 250 15.37 -6.88 -8.90
C VAL A 250 15.85 -6.65 -10.32
N GLY A 251 16.23 -5.41 -10.63
CA GLY A 251 16.39 -4.96 -12.01
C GLY A 251 15.05 -5.08 -12.77
N LYS A 252 15.06 -5.84 -13.86
CA LYS A 252 13.88 -6.09 -14.71
C LYS A 252 13.20 -7.43 -14.47
N GLU A 253 13.59 -8.13 -13.41
CA GLU A 253 13.10 -9.48 -13.14
C GLU A 253 12.27 -9.53 -11.86
N ALA A 254 11.18 -10.31 -11.91
CA ALA A 254 10.44 -10.66 -10.71
C ALA A 254 11.28 -11.57 -9.80
N ARG A 255 11.20 -11.29 -8.51
CA ARG A 255 11.68 -12.12 -7.41
C ARG A 255 10.55 -12.37 -6.43
N TYR A 256 10.63 -13.49 -5.72
CA TYR A 256 9.61 -13.91 -4.76
C TYR A 256 10.22 -14.24 -3.41
N ALA A 257 9.53 -13.79 -2.36
CA ALA A 257 9.68 -14.21 -0.99
C ALA A 257 8.40 -14.92 -0.54
N ALA A 258 8.52 -15.99 0.23
CA ALA A 258 7.36 -16.76 0.63
C ALA A 258 7.60 -17.61 1.89
N ILE A 259 6.49 -17.85 2.60
CA ILE A 259 6.43 -18.67 3.80
C ILE A 259 5.46 -19.82 3.54
N TRP A 260 5.89 -21.01 3.93
CA TRP A 260 5.09 -22.22 3.94
C TRP A 260 5.06 -22.80 5.35
N GLU A 261 3.89 -23.26 5.77
CA GLU A 261 3.71 -23.90 7.06
C GLU A 261 3.08 -25.29 6.90
N LYS A 262 3.51 -26.24 7.73
CA LYS A 262 2.94 -27.58 7.80
C LYS A 262 1.77 -27.60 8.78
N VAL A 263 0.67 -27.00 8.34
CA VAL A 263 -0.58 -26.94 9.11
C VAL A 263 -1.42 -28.20 8.89
N ASP A 264 -2.13 -28.66 9.92
CA ASP A 264 -3.10 -29.76 9.78
C ASP A 264 -4.49 -29.29 9.29
N ASP A 265 -4.53 -28.13 8.63
CA ASP A 265 -5.75 -27.61 8.02
C ASP A 265 -5.96 -28.22 6.64
N LYS A 266 -7.11 -28.89 6.46
CA LYS A 266 -7.54 -29.52 5.20
C LYS A 266 -8.45 -28.62 4.36
N THR A 267 -8.65 -27.37 4.77
CA THR A 267 -9.42 -26.39 4.00
C THR A 267 -8.86 -26.29 2.58
N PRO A 268 -9.68 -26.52 1.53
CA PRO A 268 -9.24 -26.37 0.16
C PRO A 268 -8.72 -24.95 -0.09
N TRP A 269 -7.59 -24.83 -0.75
CA TRP A 269 -6.95 -23.55 -1.04
C TRP A 269 -6.35 -23.55 -2.45
N VAL A 270 -6.08 -22.36 -2.97
CA VAL A 270 -5.46 -22.12 -4.28
C VAL A 270 -4.49 -20.95 -4.13
N ALA A 271 -3.30 -21.04 -4.71
CA ALA A 271 -2.40 -19.89 -4.85
C ALA A 271 -2.00 -19.66 -6.32
N ARG A 272 -1.79 -18.40 -6.66
CA ARG A 272 -1.31 -17.94 -7.98
C ARG A 272 -0.33 -16.79 -7.79
N PHE A 273 0.61 -16.65 -8.70
CA PHE A 273 1.63 -15.59 -8.70
C PHE A 273 1.95 -15.17 -10.14
N GLY A 274 2.59 -14.01 -10.31
CA GLY A 274 2.93 -13.50 -11.64
C GLY A 274 1.71 -13.15 -12.49
N LEU A 275 0.59 -12.79 -11.86
CA LEU A 275 -0.65 -12.48 -12.57
C LEU A 275 -0.68 -11.00 -12.96
N THR A 276 -0.93 -10.68 -14.23
CA THR A 276 -1.31 -9.30 -14.60
C THR A 276 -2.62 -8.91 -13.92
N ALA A 277 -2.90 -7.61 -13.77
CA ALA A 277 -4.15 -7.13 -13.17
C ALA A 277 -5.42 -7.79 -13.76
N LYS A 278 -5.44 -7.97 -15.10
CA LYS A 278 -6.54 -8.65 -15.79
C LYS A 278 -6.64 -10.13 -15.39
N ARG A 279 -5.51 -10.85 -15.37
CA ARG A 279 -5.49 -12.28 -14.99
C ARG A 279 -5.81 -12.49 -13.52
N TYR A 280 -5.39 -11.56 -12.65
CA TYR A 280 -5.78 -11.55 -11.25
C TYR A 280 -7.29 -11.45 -11.09
N GLN A 281 -7.95 -10.52 -11.80
CA GLN A 281 -9.40 -10.40 -11.75
C GLN A 281 -10.10 -11.67 -12.27
N GLU A 282 -9.63 -12.26 -13.37
CA GLU A 282 -10.18 -13.52 -13.91
C GLU A 282 -10.06 -14.69 -12.92
N GLU A 283 -8.90 -14.87 -12.28
CA GLU A 283 -8.71 -15.92 -11.27
C GLU A 283 -9.50 -15.62 -9.99
N PHE A 284 -9.64 -14.35 -9.59
CA PHE A 284 -10.48 -13.95 -8.48
C PHE A 284 -11.94 -14.36 -8.70
N ASP A 285 -12.53 -13.98 -9.84
CA ASP A 285 -13.93 -14.26 -10.16
C ASP A 285 -14.18 -15.77 -10.27
N LYS A 286 -13.24 -16.50 -10.88
CA LYS A 286 -13.26 -17.97 -11.00
C LYS A 286 -13.20 -18.67 -9.64
N ASN A 287 -12.38 -18.20 -8.73
CA ASN A 287 -12.27 -18.75 -7.37
C ASN A 287 -13.50 -18.41 -6.54
N LEU A 288 -14.02 -17.18 -6.65
CA LEU A 288 -15.25 -16.75 -5.99
C LEU A 288 -16.45 -17.61 -6.40
N ALA A 289 -16.60 -17.89 -7.71
CA ALA A 289 -17.66 -18.76 -8.23
C ALA A 289 -17.58 -20.21 -7.69
N LYS A 290 -16.43 -20.63 -7.16
CA LYS A 290 -16.21 -21.96 -6.54
C LYS A 290 -16.31 -21.93 -5.01
N GLY A 291 -16.67 -20.80 -4.42
CA GLY A 291 -16.77 -20.61 -2.97
C GLY A 291 -15.42 -20.40 -2.27
N PHE A 292 -14.40 -19.97 -3.01
CA PHE A 292 -13.12 -19.55 -2.44
C PHE A 292 -13.10 -18.03 -2.29
N ARG A 293 -12.51 -17.53 -1.20
CA ARG A 293 -12.25 -16.10 -0.98
C ARG A 293 -10.76 -15.84 -0.86
N PRO A 294 -10.27 -14.65 -1.26
CA PRO A 294 -8.88 -14.29 -1.02
C PRO A 294 -8.62 -14.16 0.48
N ILE A 295 -7.46 -14.64 0.90
CA ILE A 295 -6.95 -14.45 2.27
C ILE A 295 -5.62 -13.68 2.27
N HIS A 296 -4.95 -13.63 1.11
CA HIS A 296 -3.70 -12.92 0.90
C HIS A 296 -3.67 -12.34 -0.51
N VAL A 297 -3.16 -11.13 -0.64
CA VAL A 297 -2.88 -10.49 -1.92
C VAL A 297 -1.65 -9.59 -1.78
N ASN A 298 -0.73 -9.70 -2.72
CA ASN A 298 0.43 -8.83 -2.86
C ASN A 298 0.44 -8.31 -4.30
N GLY A 299 0.41 -6.98 -4.45
CA GLY A 299 0.65 -6.30 -5.72
C GLY A 299 2.10 -5.83 -5.78
N TYR A 300 2.69 -5.86 -6.97
CA TYR A 300 4.08 -5.46 -7.19
C TYR A 300 4.30 -5.09 -8.66
N THR A 301 5.41 -4.41 -8.94
CA THR A 301 5.68 -3.84 -10.26
C THR A 301 7.02 -4.31 -10.77
N VAL A 302 7.09 -4.79 -12.01
CA VAL A 302 8.32 -5.28 -12.64
C VAL A 302 8.42 -4.68 -14.04
N ASP A 303 9.48 -3.92 -14.32
CA ASP A 303 9.70 -3.25 -15.61
C ASP A 303 8.48 -2.45 -16.10
N GLY A 304 7.76 -1.81 -15.17
CA GLY A 304 6.55 -1.02 -15.44
C GLY A 304 5.25 -1.82 -15.56
N GLU A 305 5.29 -3.15 -15.48
CA GLU A 305 4.09 -4.00 -15.46
C GLU A 305 3.66 -4.32 -14.03
N THR A 306 2.40 -4.03 -13.71
CA THR A 306 1.77 -4.38 -12.44
C THR A 306 1.37 -5.86 -12.43
N LEU A 307 1.88 -6.60 -11.46
CA LEU A 307 1.66 -8.01 -11.22
C LEU A 307 1.08 -8.27 -9.82
N PHE A 308 0.47 -9.44 -9.66
CA PHE A 308 -0.15 -9.88 -8.41
C PHE A 308 0.23 -11.32 -8.07
N ALA A 309 0.37 -11.57 -6.77
CA ALA A 309 0.36 -12.88 -6.17
C ALA A 309 -0.74 -12.94 -5.10
N ALA A 310 -1.45 -14.06 -5.00
CA ALA A 310 -2.58 -14.18 -4.11
C ALA A 310 -2.84 -15.64 -3.70
N ILE A 311 -3.47 -15.77 -2.54
CA ILE A 311 -3.87 -17.04 -1.93
C ILE A 311 -5.37 -16.94 -1.62
N TRP A 312 -6.11 -17.97 -2.02
CA TRP A 312 -7.54 -18.11 -1.78
C TRP A 312 -7.82 -19.38 -1.00
N GLU A 313 -8.86 -19.35 -0.18
CA GLU A 313 -9.29 -20.47 0.65
C GLU A 313 -10.79 -20.62 0.60
N LYS A 314 -11.26 -21.87 0.70
CA LYS A 314 -12.69 -22.17 0.71
C LYS A 314 -13.29 -21.74 2.05
N SER A 315 -14.23 -20.82 2.01
CA SER A 315 -14.89 -20.26 3.19
C SER A 315 -16.19 -19.56 2.78
N ASP A 316 -17.17 -19.60 3.66
CA ASP A 316 -18.45 -18.89 3.54
C ASP A 316 -18.49 -17.57 4.34
N SER A 317 -17.40 -17.22 5.03
CA SER A 317 -17.31 -16.01 5.82
C SER A 317 -17.39 -14.76 4.93
N ALA A 318 -18.16 -13.77 5.37
CA ALA A 318 -18.33 -12.53 4.64
C ALA A 318 -17.02 -11.72 4.57
N PHE A 319 -16.70 -11.23 3.38
CA PHE A 319 -15.50 -10.43 3.13
C PHE A 319 -15.76 -9.35 2.08
N GLN A 320 -14.82 -8.42 1.96
CA GLN A 320 -14.70 -7.47 0.87
C GLN A 320 -13.24 -7.44 0.43
N ALA A 321 -12.98 -7.40 -0.88
CA ALA A 321 -11.63 -7.28 -1.41
C ALA A 321 -11.64 -6.34 -2.62
N ARG A 322 -10.65 -5.46 -2.71
CA ARG A 322 -10.50 -4.49 -3.81
C ARG A 322 -9.03 -4.36 -4.18
N HIS A 323 -8.75 -4.03 -5.43
CA HIS A 323 -7.42 -3.68 -5.94
C HIS A 323 -7.50 -2.47 -6.87
N GLY A 324 -6.37 -1.83 -7.13
CA GLY A 324 -6.28 -0.64 -7.98
C GLY A 324 -6.78 0.65 -7.33
N LEU A 325 -6.94 0.66 -6.00
CA LEU A 325 -7.44 1.84 -5.28
C LEU A 325 -6.35 2.92 -5.21
N THR A 326 -6.68 4.19 -5.51
CA THR A 326 -5.82 5.32 -5.13
C THR A 326 -5.75 5.43 -3.59
N PRO A 327 -4.79 6.19 -3.01
CA PRO A 327 -4.76 6.45 -1.57
C PRO A 327 -6.11 6.96 -1.02
N GLU A 328 -6.78 7.87 -1.74
CA GLU A 328 -8.07 8.45 -1.33
C GLU A 328 -9.20 7.42 -1.41
N GLN A 329 -9.22 6.61 -2.48
CA GLN A 329 -10.23 5.55 -2.64
C GLN A 329 -10.04 4.44 -1.61
N TYR A 330 -8.79 4.13 -1.26
CA TYR A 330 -8.45 3.21 -0.18
C TYR A 330 -8.98 3.74 1.15
N GLN A 331 -8.64 4.98 1.52
CA GLN A 331 -9.08 5.55 2.80
C GLN A 331 -10.61 5.60 2.90
N LYS A 332 -11.29 6.08 1.84
CA LYS A 332 -12.75 6.10 1.79
C LYS A 332 -13.35 4.71 1.95
N THR A 333 -12.80 3.71 1.24
CA THR A 333 -13.27 2.32 1.35
C THR A 333 -13.04 1.76 2.77
N PHE A 334 -11.88 2.05 3.35
CA PHE A 334 -11.55 1.63 4.71
C PHE A 334 -12.55 2.17 5.73
N ASP A 335 -12.86 3.46 5.66
CA ASP A 335 -13.81 4.13 6.56
C ASP A 335 -15.22 3.53 6.39
N GLU A 336 -15.72 3.42 5.16
CA GLU A 336 -17.05 2.85 4.85
C GLU A 336 -17.20 1.39 5.31
N LEU A 337 -16.15 0.58 5.17
CA LEU A 337 -16.17 -0.83 5.57
C LEU A 337 -16.03 -0.98 7.08
N SER A 338 -15.24 -0.14 7.73
CA SER A 338 -15.12 -0.09 9.20
C SER A 338 -16.46 0.25 9.85
N GLU A 339 -17.19 1.25 9.33
CA GLU A 339 -18.55 1.59 9.78
C GLU A 339 -19.54 0.42 9.60
N LYS A 340 -19.31 -0.42 8.59
CA LYS A 340 -20.09 -1.64 8.33
C LYS A 340 -19.59 -2.84 9.14
N GLY A 341 -18.66 -2.68 10.07
CA GLY A 341 -18.15 -3.77 10.92
C GLY A 341 -17.28 -4.78 10.17
N TYR A 342 -16.59 -4.36 9.12
CA TYR A 342 -15.51 -5.13 8.51
C TYR A 342 -14.17 -4.69 9.09
N VAL A 343 -13.22 -5.62 9.22
CA VAL A 343 -11.87 -5.41 9.72
C VAL A 343 -10.88 -5.74 8.60
N LEU A 344 -9.97 -4.81 8.33
CA LEU A 344 -8.90 -4.98 7.35
C LEU A 344 -7.94 -6.07 7.84
N SER A 345 -7.60 -7.03 6.98
CA SER A 345 -6.64 -8.10 7.29
C SER A 345 -5.41 -8.11 6.41
N VAL A 346 -5.47 -7.48 5.23
CA VAL A 346 -4.33 -7.37 4.30
C VAL A 346 -4.38 -6.01 3.62
N VAL A 347 -3.23 -5.34 3.53
CA VAL A 347 -3.05 -4.17 2.67
C VAL A 347 -1.70 -4.25 1.94
N SER A 348 -1.73 -4.11 0.62
CA SER A 348 -0.56 -4.12 -0.23
C SER A 348 -0.57 -2.90 -1.13
N GLY A 349 0.44 -2.04 -0.97
CA GLY A 349 0.74 -0.91 -1.86
C GLY A 349 1.65 -1.35 -3.01
N TYR A 350 1.46 -0.76 -4.18
CA TYR A 350 2.29 -1.01 -5.37
C TYR A 350 2.19 0.15 -6.35
N GLU A 351 3.17 0.28 -7.24
CA GLU A 351 3.16 1.33 -8.27
C GLU A 351 2.44 0.83 -9.53
N SER A 352 1.48 1.60 -10.03
CA SER A 352 0.83 1.35 -11.31
C SER A 352 0.65 2.68 -12.02
N ASP A 353 1.09 2.75 -13.27
CA ASP A 353 1.00 3.96 -14.09
C ASP A 353 1.57 5.20 -13.36
N ASP A 354 2.78 5.05 -12.78
CA ASP A 354 3.48 6.08 -12.01
C ASP A 354 2.76 6.59 -10.74
N CYS A 355 1.81 5.82 -10.22
CA CYS A 355 1.05 6.18 -9.02
C CYS A 355 0.98 5.01 -8.04
N VAL A 356 1.00 5.31 -6.74
CA VAL A 356 0.71 4.30 -5.71
C VAL A 356 -0.76 3.88 -5.79
N LYS A 357 -0.98 2.57 -5.83
CA LYS A 357 -2.27 1.91 -5.70
C LYS A 357 -2.25 0.94 -4.54
N TYR A 358 -3.44 0.58 -4.05
CA TYR A 358 -3.61 -0.41 -2.99
C TYR A 358 -4.51 -1.57 -3.42
N ALA A 359 -4.12 -2.76 -3.00
CA ALA A 359 -4.96 -3.94 -2.89
C ALA A 359 -5.19 -4.25 -1.41
N ALA A 360 -6.42 -4.63 -1.05
CA ALA A 360 -6.78 -4.84 0.33
C ALA A 360 -7.92 -5.85 0.49
N ILE A 361 -7.90 -6.55 1.62
CA ILE A 361 -8.90 -7.54 2.03
C ILE A 361 -9.43 -7.14 3.40
N TRP A 362 -10.76 -7.08 3.52
CA TRP A 362 -11.47 -6.89 4.78
C TRP A 362 -12.38 -8.08 5.06
N ASN A 363 -12.38 -8.58 6.29
CA ASN A 363 -13.27 -9.65 6.73
C ASN A 363 -14.34 -9.08 7.65
N LYS A 364 -15.54 -9.66 7.61
CA LYS A 364 -16.59 -9.28 8.56
C LYS A 364 -16.18 -9.73 9.97
N ALA A 365 -16.20 -8.81 10.94
CA ALA A 365 -15.87 -9.07 12.34
C ALA A 365 -16.88 -9.98 13.04
#